data_AF-A0A813QKN3-F1
#
_entry.id   AF-A0A813QKN3-F1
#
_cell.length_a   1.000
_cell.length_b   1.000
_cell.length_c   1.000
_cell.angle_alpha   90.00
_cell.angle_beta   90.00
_cell.angle_gamma   90.00
#
_symmetry.space_group_name_H-M   'P 1'
#
loop_
_entity.id
_entity.type
_entity.pdbx_description
1 polymer ?
#
loop_
_entity_poly.entity_id
_entity_poly.type
_entity_poly.pdbx_seq_one_letter_code
_entity_poly.pdbx_strand_id
1 'polypeptide(L)'
;MSFFNLTMLGYHSQIKEYQTKDDSFLPPIKSLDSNLKFHQLRTKHVRTLREPHQNFRRPLTCSQEVGWWTKDEPIKENLKWSHVKKHVFPKSEMTAFSDKMMLADKSFRLY
;
A
#
# COMPACT_ATOMS: atom_id res chain seq x y z
N MET A 1 -33.04 42.73 5.53
CA MET A 1 -31.68 42.88 6.08
C MET A 1 -31.72 42.60 7.57
N SER A 2 -31.13 41.50 8.03
CA SER A 2 -30.43 41.45 9.33
C SER A 2 -29.69 40.12 9.47
N PHE A 3 -28.38 40.24 9.27
CA PHE A 3 -27.23 39.53 9.83
C PHE A 3 -27.46 38.26 10.67
N PHE A 4 -26.96 37.14 10.11
CA PHE A 4 -26.65 35.92 10.83
C PHE A 4 -25.61 36.20 11.92
N ASN A 5 -25.96 35.91 13.18
CA ASN A 5 -25.02 35.94 14.31
C ASN A 5 -24.04 34.77 14.22
N LEU A 6 -22.89 35.04 13.60
CA LEU A 6 -21.76 34.12 13.38
C LEU A 6 -20.69 34.22 14.49
N THR A 7 -21.09 34.38 15.76
CA THR A 7 -20.14 34.57 16.87
C THR A 7 -20.00 33.38 17.82
N MET A 8 -20.58 32.23 17.50
CA MET A 8 -20.37 30.99 18.27
C MET A 8 -19.67 29.90 17.45
N LEU A 9 -18.71 30.28 16.61
CA LEU A 9 -17.69 29.35 16.10
C LEU A 9 -16.50 29.30 17.06
N GLY A 10 -16.77 29.04 18.33
CA GLY A 10 -15.74 28.56 19.25
C GLY A 10 -15.43 27.11 18.90
N TYR A 11 -14.16 26.77 18.73
CA TYR A 11 -13.73 25.38 18.74
C TYR A 11 -14.06 24.81 20.13
N HIS A 12 -15.21 24.16 20.25
CA HIS A 12 -15.53 23.37 21.44
C HIS A 12 -14.69 22.10 21.41
N SER A 13 -13.44 22.21 21.84
CA SER A 13 -12.57 21.05 22.03
C SER A 13 -13.04 20.26 23.25
N GLN A 14 -14.04 19.39 23.07
CA GLN A 14 -14.22 18.27 23.98
C GLN A 14 -13.16 17.23 23.63
N ILE A 15 -11.96 17.36 24.19
CA ILE A 15 -11.11 16.19 24.36
C ILE A 15 -11.82 15.36 25.43
N LYS A 16 -12.78 14.54 25.00
CA LYS A 16 -13.27 13.42 25.80
C LYS A 16 -12.09 12.46 25.87
N GLU A 17 -11.53 12.30 27.06
CA GLU A 17 -10.67 11.18 27.38
C GLU A 17 -11.49 9.91 27.14
N TYR A 18 -11.29 9.29 25.98
CA TYR A 18 -11.88 8.00 25.68
C TYR A 18 -11.16 6.98 26.55
N GLN A 19 -11.82 6.59 27.63
CA GLN A 19 -11.51 5.41 28.41
C GLN A 19 -11.49 4.21 27.46
N THR A 20 -10.29 3.66 27.25
CA THR A 20 -10.00 2.42 26.52
C THR A 20 -10.79 1.26 27.12
N LYS A 21 -11.99 1.03 26.59
CA LYS A 21 -12.76 -0.19 26.80
C LYS A 21 -13.31 -0.59 25.44
N ASP A 22 -12.59 -1.51 24.81
CA ASP A 22 -13.02 -2.32 23.67
C ASP A 22 -13.30 -1.61 22.34
N ASP A 23 -12.25 -1.15 21.64
CA ASP A 23 -12.33 -0.79 20.22
C ASP A 23 -11.12 -1.32 19.44
N SER A 24 -11.28 -2.50 18.85
CA SER A 24 -10.32 -3.16 17.95
C SER A 24 -10.23 -2.51 16.55
N PHE A 25 -10.51 -1.21 16.43
CA PHE A 25 -10.62 -0.52 15.14
C PHE A 25 -9.45 0.43 14.81
N LEU A 26 -8.63 0.81 15.81
CA LEU A 26 -7.39 1.55 15.58
C LEU A 26 -6.26 0.89 16.38
N PRO A 27 -5.04 0.74 15.82
CA PRO A 27 -3.93 0.21 16.60
C PRO A 27 -3.71 1.13 17.81
N PRO A 28 -3.54 0.55 19.03
CA PRO A 28 -3.36 1.34 20.23
C PRO A 28 -2.13 2.24 20.06
N ILE A 29 -2.31 3.56 20.24
CA ILE A 29 -1.19 4.52 20.25
C ILE A 29 -0.43 4.29 21.56
N LYS A 30 0.46 3.30 21.54
CA LYS A 30 1.31 2.97 22.68
C LYS A 30 2.47 3.97 22.76
N SER A 31 2.39 4.86 23.75
CA SER A 31 3.49 5.63 24.37
C SER A 31 4.17 6.74 23.55
N LEU A 32 4.78 7.68 24.28
CA LEU A 32 5.59 8.81 23.83
C LEU A 32 6.74 8.39 22.87
N ASP A 33 7.19 7.13 22.95
CA ASP A 33 8.22 6.53 22.09
C ASP A 33 7.76 6.22 20.67
N SER A 34 6.46 6.34 20.37
CA SER A 34 5.88 6.02 19.06
C SER A 34 6.49 6.84 17.92
N ASN A 35 6.79 8.14 18.15
CA ASN A 35 7.37 9.01 17.12
C ASN A 35 8.84 8.68 16.85
N LEU A 36 9.65 8.54 17.90
CA LEU A 36 11.07 8.17 17.77
C LEU A 36 11.20 6.81 17.08
N LYS A 37 10.39 5.83 17.49
CA LYS A 37 10.32 4.51 16.86
C LYS A 37 9.87 4.59 15.40
N PHE A 38 8.88 5.43 15.08
CA PHE A 38 8.44 5.66 13.70
C PHE A 38 9.59 6.19 12.83
N HIS A 39 10.34 7.19 13.32
CA HIS A 39 11.49 7.72 12.60
C HIS A 39 12.59 6.68 12.41
N GLN A 40 12.89 5.87 13.44
CA GLN A 40 13.85 4.77 13.33
C GLN A 40 13.43 3.73 12.29
N LEU A 41 12.16 3.29 12.30
CA LEU A 41 11.64 2.34 11.33
C LEU A 41 11.68 2.91 9.90
N ARG A 42 11.36 4.20 9.75
CA ARG A 42 11.43 4.90 8.46
C ARG A 42 12.87 4.96 7.93
N THR A 43 13.84 5.32 8.76
CA THR A 43 15.27 5.34 8.38
C THR A 43 15.78 3.95 8.01
N LYS A 44 15.31 2.91 8.70
CA LYS A 44 15.64 1.51 8.39
C LYS A 44 14.82 0.93 7.22
N HIS A 45 13.95 1.72 6.60
CA HIS A 45 13.03 1.30 5.55
C HIS A 45 12.16 0.08 5.89
N VAL A 46 11.87 -0.12 7.18
CA VAL A 46 10.98 -1.20 7.62
C VAL A 46 9.56 -0.86 7.20
N ARG A 47 8.96 -1.71 6.37
CA ARG A 47 7.59 -1.55 5.87
C ARG A 47 6.58 -2.09 6.87
N THR A 48 5.39 -1.51 6.87
CA THR A 48 4.24 -2.00 7.64
C THR A 48 3.83 -3.38 7.13
N LEU A 49 3.58 -4.32 8.04
CA LEU A 49 3.18 -5.70 7.69
C LEU A 49 1.77 -5.78 7.09
N ARG A 50 0.89 -4.85 7.46
CA ARG A 50 -0.50 -4.79 6.99
C ARG A 50 -0.65 -3.79 5.85
N GLU A 51 -1.42 -4.19 4.85
CA GLU A 51 -1.75 -3.33 3.71
C GLU A 51 -2.81 -2.27 4.11
N PRO A 52 -2.87 -1.11 3.41
CA PRO A 52 -3.81 -0.05 3.73
C PRO A 52 -5.29 -0.48 3.75
N HIS A 53 -5.71 -1.36 2.84
CA HIS A 53 -7.09 -1.87 2.78
C HIS A 53 -7.46 -2.76 3.99
N GLN A 54 -6.48 -3.30 4.71
CA GLN A 54 -6.71 -4.13 5.90
C GLN A 54 -6.97 -3.27 7.14
N ASN A 55 -6.36 -2.09 7.18
CA ASN A 55 -6.45 -1.17 8.30
C ASN A 55 -7.60 -0.18 8.12
N PHE A 56 -7.92 0.20 6.87
CA PHE A 56 -8.92 1.21 6.58
C PHE A 56 -10.00 0.66 5.65
N ARG A 57 -11.25 1.04 5.92
CA ARG A 57 -12.41 0.63 5.10
C ARG A 57 -12.41 1.28 3.71
N ARG A 58 -11.77 2.45 3.56
CA ARG A 58 -11.74 3.26 2.33
C ARG A 58 -10.37 3.92 2.18
N PRO A 59 -9.93 4.24 0.95
CA PRO A 59 -8.68 4.98 0.74
C PRO A 59 -8.77 6.36 1.40
N LEU A 60 -7.74 6.72 2.16
CA LEU A 60 -7.66 8.03 2.83
C LEU A 60 -7.04 9.10 1.93
N THR A 61 -6.31 8.68 0.89
CA THR A 61 -5.55 9.56 0.00
C THR A 61 -5.76 9.14 -1.46
N CYS A 62 -5.65 10.08 -2.40
CA CYS A 62 -5.74 9.78 -3.82
C CYS A 62 -4.67 8.77 -4.29
N SER A 63 -3.48 8.79 -3.66
CA SER A 63 -2.45 7.78 -3.95
C SER A 63 -2.87 6.37 -3.53
N GLN A 64 -3.63 6.25 -2.44
CA GLN A 64 -4.16 4.95 -2.00
C GLN A 64 -5.31 4.48 -2.90
N GLU A 65 -6.08 5.38 -3.50
CA GLU A 65 -7.17 5.03 -4.42
C GLU A 65 -6.66 4.25 -5.65
N VAL A 66 -5.53 4.68 -6.24
CA VAL A 66 -4.91 3.99 -7.39
C VAL A 66 -4.51 2.55 -7.04
N GLY A 67 -3.96 2.35 -5.84
CA GLY A 67 -3.47 1.06 -5.35
C GLY A 67 -4.43 0.33 -4.42
N TRP A 68 -5.72 0.69 -4.41
CA TRP A 68 -6.67 0.13 -3.44
C TRP A 68 -7.03 -1.35 -3.74
N TRP A 69 -6.82 -1.77 -4.98
CA TRP A 69 -7.03 -3.13 -5.45
C TRP A 69 -5.97 -4.08 -4.89
N THR A 70 -6.39 -5.25 -4.41
CA THR A 70 -5.46 -6.22 -3.80
C THR A 70 -4.78 -7.05 -4.88
N LYS A 71 -3.49 -7.36 -4.71
CA LYS A 71 -2.75 -8.21 -5.64
C LYS A 71 -3.36 -9.61 -5.77
N ASP A 72 -3.84 -10.14 -4.64
CA ASP A 72 -4.42 -11.48 -4.52
C ASP A 72 -5.93 -11.49 -4.77
N GLU A 73 -6.53 -10.35 -5.13
CA GLU A 73 -7.92 -10.32 -5.53
C GLU A 73 -8.09 -11.15 -6.79
N PRO A 74 -9.11 -12.01 -6.90
CA PRO A 74 -9.33 -12.83 -8.08
C PRO A 74 -9.84 -11.94 -9.23
N ILE A 75 -8.96 -11.16 -9.84
CA ILE A 75 -9.25 -10.29 -11.00
C ILE A 75 -9.91 -11.09 -12.12
N LYS A 76 -9.54 -12.37 -12.28
CA LYS A 76 -10.17 -13.28 -13.24
C LYS A 76 -11.66 -13.50 -12.95
N GLU A 77 -12.06 -13.51 -11.68
CA GLU A 77 -13.44 -13.73 -11.24
C GLU A 77 -14.22 -12.41 -11.18
N ASN A 78 -13.61 -11.37 -10.61
CA ASN A 78 -14.23 -10.06 -10.40
C ASN A 78 -14.30 -9.22 -11.69
N LEU A 79 -13.31 -9.36 -12.57
CA LEU A 79 -13.15 -8.58 -13.80
C LEU A 79 -13.00 -9.50 -15.02
N LYS A 80 -13.94 -10.45 -15.19
CA LYS A 80 -13.96 -11.41 -16.30
C LYS A 80 -13.80 -10.75 -17.68
N TRP A 81 -14.39 -9.57 -17.87
CA TRP A 81 -14.31 -8.79 -19.11
C TRP A 81 -12.90 -8.30 -19.44
N SER A 82 -12.06 -8.09 -18.43
CA SER A 82 -10.67 -7.63 -18.60
C SER A 82 -9.70 -8.79 -18.86
N HIS A 83 -10.13 -10.03 -18.61
CA HIS A 83 -9.24 -11.17 -18.67
C HIS A 83 -9.15 -11.76 -20.08
N VAL A 84 -7.93 -11.79 -20.62
CA VAL A 84 -7.60 -12.45 -21.89
C VAL A 84 -6.52 -13.49 -21.63
N LYS A 85 -6.54 -14.60 -22.38
CA LYS A 85 -5.49 -15.62 -22.35
C LYS A 85 -4.17 -14.98 -22.79
N LYS A 86 -3.23 -14.84 -21.86
CA LYS A 86 -1.87 -14.36 -22.14
C LYS A 86 -1.06 -15.50 -22.75
N HIS A 87 -0.47 -15.27 -23.91
CA HIS A 87 0.52 -16.16 -24.52
C HIS A 87 1.89 -15.53 -24.30
N VAL A 88 2.54 -15.91 -23.19
CA VAL A 88 3.91 -15.48 -22.92
C VAL A 88 4.82 -16.24 -23.88
N PHE A 89 5.84 -15.58 -24.42
CA PHE A 89 6.91 -16.23 -25.17
C PHE A 89 7.99 -16.68 -24.19
N PRO A 90 8.01 -17.95 -23.74
CA PRO A 90 9.11 -18.43 -22.90
C PRO A 90 10.41 -18.37 -23.69
N LYS A 91 11.52 -18.08 -23.00
CA LYS A 91 12.85 -18.21 -23.63
C LYS A 91 13.03 -19.67 -24.05
N SER A 92 13.41 -19.87 -25.31
CA SER A 92 13.81 -21.21 -25.77
C SER A 92 15.06 -21.67 -25.04
N GLU A 93 15.34 -22.97 -25.01
CA GLU A 93 16.57 -23.48 -24.42
C GLU A 93 17.82 -22.87 -25.07
N MET A 94 17.78 -22.64 -26.38
CA MET A 94 18.86 -21.97 -27.12
C MET A 94 19.06 -20.53 -26.64
N THR A 95 17.98 -19.78 -26.45
CA THR A 95 18.05 -18.40 -25.91
C THR A 95 18.58 -18.39 -24.48
N ALA A 96 18.11 -19.32 -23.63
CA ALA A 96 18.60 -19.44 -22.26
C ALA A 96 20.08 -19.87 -22.19
N PHE A 97 20.52 -20.72 -23.09
CA PHE A 97 21.93 -21.10 -23.24
C PHE A 97 22.79 -19.92 -23.70
N SER A 98 22.35 -19.19 -24.73
CA SER A 98 23.04 -18.00 -25.22
C SER A 98 23.20 -16.95 -24.13
N ASP A 99 22.15 -16.69 -23.35
CA ASP A 99 22.21 -15.74 -22.22
C ASP A 99 23.26 -16.17 -21.19
N LYS A 100 23.34 -17.47 -20.87
CA LYS A 100 24.35 -18.01 -19.94
C LYS A 100 25.76 -17.89 -20.51
N MET A 101 25.95 -18.18 -21.80
CA MET A 101 27.27 -18.08 -22.45
C MET A 101 27.73 -16.64 -22.59
N MET A 102 26.83 -15.69 -22.87
CA MET A 102 27.16 -14.26 -22.89
C MET A 102 27.65 -13.75 -21.53
N LEU A 103 27.17 -14.33 -20.42
CA LEU A 103 27.65 -14.00 -19.08
C LEU A 103 28.98 -14.68 -18.74
N ALA A 104 29.20 -15.91 -19.23
CA ALA A 104 30.40 -16.69 -18.96
C ALA A 104 31.60 -16.25 -19.82
N ASP A 105 31.37 -15.95 -21.09
CA ASP A 105 32.41 -15.60 -22.07
C ASP A 105 32.00 -14.35 -22.86
N LYS A 106 32.82 -13.30 -22.71
CA LYS A 106 32.60 -12.00 -23.37
C LYS A 106 32.86 -12.04 -24.88
N SER A 107 33.52 -13.07 -25.38
CA SER A 107 33.81 -13.29 -26.80
C SER A 107 32.73 -14.09 -27.52
N PHE A 108 31.80 -14.71 -26.79
CA PHE A 108 30.73 -15.52 -27.35
C PHE A 108 29.80 -14.70 -28.26
N ARG A 109 29.51 -15.23 -29.46
CA ARG A 109 28.54 -14.68 -30.41
C ARG A 109 27.76 -15.84 -31.06
N LEU A 110 26.45 -15.71 -31.13
CA LEU A 110 25.57 -16.59 -31.90
C LEU A 110 25.38 -15.96 -33.29
N TYR A 111 25.60 -16.74 -34.36
CA TYR A 111 25.42 -16.30 -35.75
C TYR A 111 24.03 -16.64 -36.28
#